data_AF-N9PN24-F1
#
_entry.id   AF-N9PN24-F1
#
_cell.length_a   1.000
_cell.length_b   1.000
_cell.length_c   1.000
_cell.angle_alpha   90.00
_cell.angle_beta   90.00
_cell.angle_gamma   90.00
#
_symmetry.space_group_name_H-M   'P 1'
#
loop_
_entity.id
_entity.type
_entity.pdbx_description
1 polymer ?
#
loop_
_entity_poly.entity_id
_entity_poly.type
_entity_poly.pdbx_seq_one_letter_code
_entity_poly.pdbx_strand_id
1 'polypeptide(L)'
;MSNQADHTIVRLRVPPELKEKIEKAAEENNRSQSAEMVSRLEESFDTPMSFDSDSAEMVTKLVAKSMEHLLTALHNQGVDDVQLNSAIKEVAGKSKLN
;
A
#
# COMPACT_ATOMS: atom_id res chain seq x y z
N MET A 1 -25.88 -13.51 19.69
CA MET A 1 -26.53 -12.37 19.03
C MET A 1 -25.49 -11.25 19.02
N SER A 2 -24.86 -11.01 17.87
CA SER A 2 -23.64 -10.17 17.80
C SER A 2 -23.97 -8.68 17.65
N ASN A 3 -23.22 -7.87 18.40
CA ASN A 3 -23.31 -6.43 18.57
C ASN A 3 -23.61 -5.63 17.29
N GLN A 4 -24.72 -4.91 17.31
CA GLN A 4 -25.07 -3.87 16.33
C GLN A 4 -24.96 -2.46 16.95
N ALA A 5 -24.03 -2.29 17.90
CA ALA A 5 -23.85 -1.08 18.69
C ALA A 5 -22.40 -0.60 18.56
N ASP A 6 -22.10 0.17 17.50
CA ASP A 6 -20.95 1.10 17.49
C ASP A 6 -20.95 2.10 16.31
N HIS A 7 -22.09 2.31 15.63
CA HIS A 7 -22.16 3.29 14.53
C HIS A 7 -22.97 4.52 14.97
N THR A 8 -22.29 5.67 15.08
CA THR A 8 -22.95 6.96 15.31
C THR A 8 -23.46 7.54 14.00
N ILE A 9 -24.73 7.95 13.94
CA ILE A 9 -25.34 8.53 12.75
C ILE A 9 -24.91 10.01 12.62
N VAL A 10 -24.13 10.32 11.59
CA VAL A 10 -23.72 11.70 11.27
C VAL A 10 -24.62 12.25 10.16
N ARG A 11 -25.31 13.37 10.43
CA ARG A 11 -26.13 14.08 9.42
C ARG A 11 -25.27 15.13 8.71
N LEU A 12 -24.71 14.76 7.56
CA LEU A 12 -23.91 15.66 6.73
C LEU A 12 -24.77 16.49 5.78
N ARG A 13 -24.49 17.80 5.67
CA ARG A 13 -25.02 18.63 4.58
C ARG A 13 -24.01 18.60 3.44
N VAL A 14 -24.45 18.12 2.28
CA VAL A 14 -23.59 17.90 1.11
C VAL A 14 -24.08 18.81 -0.02
N PRO A 15 -23.21 19.61 -0.67
CA PRO A 15 -23.60 20.37 -1.85
C PRO A 15 -23.97 19.42 -3.01
N PRO A 16 -24.85 19.85 -3.93
CA PRO A 16 -25.38 18.99 -4.98
C PRO A 16 -24.28 18.43 -5.90
N GLU A 17 -23.27 19.23 -6.22
CA GLU A 17 -22.12 18.81 -7.04
C GLU A 17 -21.31 17.67 -6.37
N LEU A 18 -21.15 17.73 -5.05
CA LEU A 18 -20.41 16.71 -4.32
C LEU A 18 -21.22 15.41 -4.19
N LYS A 19 -22.54 15.52 -4.06
CA LYS A 19 -23.43 14.36 -4.08
C LYS A 19 -23.31 13.60 -5.41
N GLU A 20 -23.31 14.30 -6.53
CA GLU A 20 -23.18 13.66 -7.86
C GLU A 20 -21.84 12.94 -8.02
N LYS A 21 -20.75 13.52 -7.51
CA LYS A 21 -19.42 12.88 -7.50
C LYS A 21 -19.40 11.61 -6.65
N ILE A 22 -20.07 11.61 -5.50
CA ILE A 22 -20.17 10.43 -4.64
C ILE A 22 -21.02 9.36 -5.31
N GLU A 23 -22.11 9.73 -5.99
CA GLU A 23 -22.98 8.80 -6.70
C GLU A 23 -22.25 8.08 -7.83
N LYS A 24 -21.50 8.81 -8.67
CA LYS A 24 -20.67 8.20 -9.72
C LYS A 24 -19.60 7.28 -9.14
N ALA A 25 -18.88 7.72 -8.12
CA ALA A 25 -17.84 6.92 -7.48
C ALA A 25 -18.41 5.65 -6.82
N ALA A 26 -19.58 5.75 -6.20
CA ALA A 26 -20.26 4.60 -5.61
C ALA A 26 -20.69 3.57 -6.66
N GLU A 27 -21.17 4.02 -7.83
CA GLU A 27 -21.51 3.16 -8.96
C GLU A 27 -20.27 2.47 -9.53
N GLU A 28 -19.18 3.20 -9.76
CA GLU A 28 -17.88 2.66 -10.21
C GLU A 28 -17.32 1.62 -9.23
N ASN A 29 -17.41 1.89 -7.93
CA ASN A 29 -16.91 1.02 -6.87
C ASN A 29 -17.89 -0.10 -6.47
N ASN A 30 -19.06 -0.21 -7.11
CA ASN A 30 -20.12 -1.17 -6.79
C ASN A 30 -20.53 -1.16 -5.31
N ARG A 31 -20.63 0.04 -4.72
CA ARG A 31 -20.96 0.26 -3.31
C ARG A 31 -22.14 1.22 -3.17
N SER A 32 -22.77 1.25 -1.99
CA SER A 32 -23.79 2.26 -1.69
C SER A 32 -23.16 3.64 -1.48
N GLN A 33 -23.89 4.72 -1.75
CA GLN A 33 -23.41 6.09 -1.52
C GLN A 33 -22.91 6.30 -0.09
N SER A 34 -23.63 5.76 0.91
CA SER A 34 -23.22 5.82 2.32
C SER A 34 -21.92 5.05 2.58
N ALA A 35 -21.74 3.89 1.95
CA ALA A 35 -20.52 3.10 2.08
C ALA A 35 -19.32 3.79 1.41
N GLU A 36 -19.52 4.44 0.27
CA GLU A 36 -18.49 5.24 -0.40
C GLU A 36 -18.09 6.45 0.46
N MET A 37 -19.06 7.12 1.10
CA MET A 37 -18.77 8.22 2.03
C MET A 37 -17.95 7.77 3.22
N VAL A 38 -18.29 6.62 3.81
CA VAL A 38 -17.53 6.05 4.93
C VAL A 38 -16.12 5.66 4.48
N SER A 39 -15.98 4.94 3.37
CA SER A 39 -14.66 4.55 2.81
C SER A 39 -13.76 5.76 2.60
N ARG A 40 -14.27 6.82 1.97
CA ARG A 40 -13.49 8.05 1.76
C ARG A 40 -13.14 8.79 3.04
N LEU A 41 -14.02 8.77 4.04
CA LEU A 41 -13.73 9.36 5.35
C LEU A 41 -12.65 8.54 6.05
N GLU A 42 -12.77 7.22 6.09
CA GLU A 42 -11.75 6.31 6.64
C GLU A 42 -10.41 6.52 5.95
N GLU A 43 -10.37 6.54 4.62
CA GLU A 43 -9.16 6.83 3.82
C GLU A 43 -8.57 8.21 4.10
N SER A 44 -9.39 9.20 4.50
CA SER A 44 -8.89 10.54 4.86
C SER A 44 -8.24 10.60 6.24
N PHE A 45 -8.59 9.65 7.12
CA PHE A 45 -8.02 9.52 8.47
C PHE A 45 -6.88 8.51 8.52
N ASP A 46 -6.88 7.52 7.63
CA ASP A 46 -5.69 6.77 7.33
C ASP A 46 -4.67 7.77 6.78
N THR A 47 -3.68 8.08 7.61
CA THR A 47 -2.49 8.79 7.16
C THR A 47 -2.11 8.16 5.82
N PRO A 48 -2.06 8.92 4.70
CA PRO A 48 -1.44 8.38 3.52
C PRO A 48 -0.11 7.86 4.04
N MET A 49 0.18 6.60 3.75
CA MET A 49 1.51 6.06 3.98
C MET A 49 2.40 6.96 3.13
N SER A 50 2.82 8.07 3.74
CA SER A 50 3.50 9.16 3.09
C SER A 50 4.79 8.47 2.77
N PHE A 51 4.91 8.11 1.49
CA PHE A 51 6.12 7.57 0.96
C PHE A 51 7.07 8.75 0.95
N ASP A 52 7.63 9.03 2.11
CA ASP A 52 8.68 10.00 2.27
C ASP A 52 9.89 9.37 1.62
N SER A 53 10.06 9.64 0.33
CA SER A 53 11.19 9.17 -0.46
C SER A 53 12.51 9.68 0.11
N ASP A 54 12.48 10.72 0.94
CA ASP A 54 13.65 11.28 1.62
C ASP A 54 13.93 10.56 2.96
N SER A 55 12.98 9.75 3.46
CA SER A 55 13.21 8.83 4.57
C SER A 55 14.04 7.65 4.11
N ALA A 56 15.36 7.84 4.14
CA ALA A 56 16.35 6.82 3.82
C ALA A 56 16.10 5.50 4.57
N GLU A 57 15.57 5.56 5.80
CA GLU A 57 15.24 4.37 6.59
C GLU A 57 14.05 3.58 6.00
N MET A 58 13.01 4.27 5.53
CA MET A 58 11.84 3.63 4.93
C MET A 58 12.17 3.00 3.57
N VAL A 59 12.94 3.72 2.74
CA VAL A 59 13.43 3.21 1.46
C VAL A 59 14.32 1.98 1.68
N THR A 60 15.24 2.03 2.65
CA THR A 60 16.11 0.89 2.98
C THR A 60 15.30 -0.32 3.44
N LYS A 61 14.29 -0.13 4.30
CA LYS A 61 13.41 -1.23 4.76
C LYS A 61 12.61 -1.82 3.61
N LEU A 62 12.08 -1.00 2.70
CA LEU A 62 11.32 -1.49 1.56
C LEU A 62 12.21 -2.30 0.59
N VAL A 63 13.40 -1.78 0.28
CA VAL A 63 14.37 -2.45 -0.59
C VAL A 63 14.84 -3.77 0.05
N ALA A 64 15.13 -3.78 1.34
CA ALA A 64 15.52 -5.01 2.04
C ALA A 64 14.42 -6.07 1.95
N LYS A 65 13.17 -5.68 2.17
CA LYS A 65 12.01 -6.59 2.10
C LYS A 65 11.79 -7.11 0.67
N SER A 66 11.87 -6.24 -0.33
CA SER A 66 11.70 -6.67 -1.73
C SER A 66 12.83 -7.60 -2.19
N MET A 67 14.06 -7.34 -1.76
CA MET A 67 15.21 -8.22 -2.02
C MET A 67 15.08 -9.57 -1.32
N GLU A 68 14.59 -9.62 -0.08
CA GLU A 68 14.32 -10.87 0.63
C GLU A 68 13.30 -11.74 -0.11
N HIS A 69 12.20 -11.15 -0.58
CA HIS A 69 11.20 -11.85 -1.38
C HIS A 69 11.78 -12.37 -2.70
N LEU A 70 12.62 -11.58 -3.38
CA LEU A 70 13.28 -12.00 -4.62
C LEU A 70 14.25 -13.16 -4.38
N LEU A 71 15.09 -13.10 -3.34
CA LEU A 71 16.02 -14.16 -3.00
C LEU A 71 15.28 -15.46 -2.66
N THR A 72 14.20 -15.36 -1.91
CA THR A 72 13.34 -16.50 -1.58
C THR A 72 12.70 -17.10 -2.83
N ALA A 73 12.22 -16.26 -3.75
CA ALA A 73 11.64 -16.70 -5.02
C ALA A 73 12.68 -17.41 -5.91
N LEU A 74 13.91 -16.88 -5.99
CA LEU A 74 15.00 -17.48 -6.77
C LEU A 74 15.46 -18.81 -6.17
N HIS A 75 15.57 -18.88 -4.83
CA HIS A 75 15.88 -20.13 -4.14
C HIS A 75 14.81 -21.20 -4.42
N ASN A 76 13.53 -20.83 -4.36
CA ASN A 76 12.42 -21.74 -4.71
C ASN A 76 12.42 -22.16 -6.20
N GLN A 77 13.05 -21.38 -7.08
CA GLN A 77 13.27 -21.75 -8.49
C GLN A 77 14.52 -22.61 -8.71
N GLY A 78 15.21 -23.02 -7.64
CA GLY A 78 16.37 -23.91 -7.70
C GLY A 78 17.68 -23.19 -8.01
N VAL A 79 17.74 -21.87 -7.85
CA VAL A 79 19.01 -21.14 -7.89
C VAL A 79 19.77 -21.44 -6.60
N ASP A 80 20.98 -21.98 -6.73
CA ASP A 80 21.82 -22.35 -5.60
C ASP A 80 22.39 -21.11 -4.88
N ASP A 81 22.50 -21.19 -3.56
CA ASP A 81 22.98 -20.11 -2.69
C ASP A 81 24.40 -19.63 -3.08
N VAL A 82 25.22 -20.51 -3.65
CA VAL A 82 26.56 -20.17 -4.15
C VAL A 82 26.47 -19.20 -5.34
N GLN A 83 25.53 -19.43 -6.26
CA GLN A 83 25.32 -18.58 -7.44
C GLN A 83 24.72 -17.23 -7.04
N LEU A 84 23.80 -17.23 -6.07
CA LEU A 84 23.25 -16.00 -5.49
C LEU A 84 24.34 -15.17 -4.83
N ASN A 85 25.20 -15.78 -4.02
CA ASN A 85 26.27 -15.07 -3.33
C ASN A 85 27.33 -14.54 -4.31
N SER A 86 27.65 -15.27 -5.39
CA SER A 86 28.55 -14.76 -6.43
C SER A 86 27.95 -13.56 -7.17
N ALA A 87 26.66 -13.61 -7.51
CA ALA A 87 25.97 -12.50 -8.18
C ALA A 87 25.89 -11.25 -7.29
N ILE A 88 25.56 -11.42 -6.00
CA ILE A 88 25.54 -10.30 -5.03
C ILE A 88 26.92 -9.66 -4.89
N LYS A 89 28.00 -10.47 -4.82
CA LYS A 89 29.37 -9.95 -4.76
C LYS A 89 29.77 -9.20 -6.03
N GLU A 90 29.34 -9.65 -7.20
CA GLU A 90 29.61 -8.96 -8.46
C GLU A 90 28.92 -7.59 -8.51
N VAL A 91 27.65 -7.51 -8.10
CA VAL A 91 26.88 -6.26 -8.05
C VAL A 91 27.46 -5.30 -7.01
N ALA A 92 27.78 -5.78 -5.80
CA ALA A 92 28.41 -4.96 -4.75
C ALA A 92 29.83 -4.49 -5.14
N GLY A 93 30.58 -5.30 -5.88
CA GLY A 93 31.91 -4.97 -6.38
C GLY A 93 31.89 -3.90 -7.48
N LYS A 94 30.93 -3.96 -8.41
CA LYS A 94 30.76 -2.94 -9.47
C LYS A 94 30.37 -1.56 -8.91
N SER A 95 29.69 -1.50 -7.77
CA SER A 95 29.32 -0.24 -7.11
C SER A 95 30.51 0.53 -6.50
N LYS A 96 31.68 -0.10 -6.31
CA LYS A 96 32.89 0.56 -5.77
C LYS A 96 33.84 1.12 -6.84
N LEU A 97 33.47 1.02 -8.12
CA LEU A 97 34.31 1.40 -9.26
C LEU A 97 33.79 2.64 -10.04
N ASN A 98 32.72 3.29 -9.55
CA ASN A 98 32.25 4.58 -10.05
C ASN A 98 32.28 5.63 -8.95
#